data_AF-A0AA86TTH9-F1
#
_entry.id   AF-A0AA86TTH9-F1
#
_cell.length_a   1.000
_cell.length_b   1.000
_cell.length_c   1.000
_cell.angle_alpha   90.00
_cell.angle_beta   90.00
_cell.angle_gamma   90.00
#
_symmetry.space_group_name_H-M   'P 1'
#
loop_
_entity.id
_entity.type
_entity.pdbx_description
1 polymer ?
#
loop_
_entity_poly.entity_id
_entity_poly.type
_entity_poly.pdbx_seq_one_letter_code
_entity_poly.pdbx_strand_id
1 'polypeptide(L)'
;MDLFGLIGFNYCNLSIINASIVFSVQSTAYIWGLGIIAIQKSKSAEIVNMRASTSVSSNSGSFVGSIFGSQEAVLCSIQNVSVFDGVLTCKNIMGGIAGHSTNIKIQNTSVSNVSIIGATKIGGFFGESYQSVNVVNSKIEFVHLSGSSLVGLIVGKNAGVYSSSGSSSTQNYINGILQSDCPVLSNTWSVVGC
;
A
#
# COMPACT_ATOMS: atom_id res chain seq x y z
N MET A 1 -14.59 9.40 -14.96
CA MET A 1 -13.92 8.66 -13.87
C MET A 1 -12.52 8.46 -14.36
N ASP A 2 -11.56 9.14 -13.76
CA ASP A 2 -10.21 9.17 -14.30
C ASP A 2 -9.32 8.20 -13.55
N LEU A 3 -8.38 7.61 -14.27
CA LEU A 3 -7.45 6.61 -13.76
C LEU A 3 -6.08 6.96 -14.25
N PHE A 4 -5.15 6.99 -13.32
CA PHE A 4 -3.79 7.36 -13.63
C PHE A 4 -2.86 6.30 -13.08
N GLY A 5 -2.09 5.74 -13.99
CA GLY A 5 -1.07 4.73 -13.76
C GLY A 5 -0.37 4.46 -15.08
N LEU A 6 0.80 3.84 -15.03
CA LEU A 6 1.42 3.29 -16.24
C LEU A 6 0.46 2.27 -16.89
N ILE A 7 -0.29 1.57 -16.04
CA ILE A 7 -1.38 0.68 -16.43
C ILE A 7 -2.68 1.20 -15.78
N GLY A 8 -3.60 1.75 -16.58
CA GLY A 8 -4.87 2.28 -16.08
C GLY A 8 -5.81 1.19 -15.56
N PHE A 9 -6.27 0.31 -16.45
CA PHE A 9 -7.06 -0.87 -16.10
C PHE A 9 -6.39 -2.12 -16.63
N ASN A 10 -6.34 -3.16 -15.80
CA ASN A 10 -5.88 -4.46 -16.21
C ASN A 10 -6.85 -5.56 -15.77
N TYR A 11 -7.39 -6.28 -16.75
CA TYR A 11 -8.29 -7.44 -16.56
C TYR A 11 -7.61 -8.76 -16.93
N CYS A 12 -6.39 -8.71 -17.43
CA CYS A 12 -5.62 -9.88 -17.86
C CYS A 12 -4.68 -10.34 -16.74
N ASN A 13 -4.07 -11.51 -16.89
CA ASN A 13 -3.02 -11.88 -15.95
C ASN A 13 -1.87 -10.87 -16.08
N LEU A 14 -1.45 -10.31 -14.95
CA LEU A 14 -0.35 -9.35 -14.88
C LEU A 14 0.89 -10.05 -14.36
N SER A 15 2.02 -9.86 -15.04
CA SER A 15 3.33 -10.27 -14.54
C SER A 15 4.31 -9.12 -14.73
N ILE A 16 4.92 -8.64 -13.65
CA ILE A 16 6.01 -7.67 -13.69
C ILE A 16 7.23 -8.28 -13.01
N ILE A 17 8.29 -8.50 -13.77
CA ILE A 17 9.48 -9.22 -13.32
C ILE A 17 10.72 -8.38 -13.60
N ASN A 18 11.63 -8.29 -12.63
CA ASN A 18 12.93 -7.61 -12.75
C ASN A 18 12.80 -6.15 -13.23
N ALA A 19 11.92 -5.39 -12.59
CA ALA A 19 11.61 -4.02 -12.99
C ALA A 19 12.19 -2.99 -12.01
N SER A 20 12.66 -1.86 -12.55
CA SER A 20 12.93 -0.65 -11.76
C SER A 20 12.07 0.48 -12.31
N ILE A 21 11.20 1.03 -11.46
CA ILE A 21 10.18 2.00 -11.88
C ILE A 21 10.29 3.25 -11.02
N VAL A 22 10.38 4.41 -11.67
CA VAL A 22 10.16 5.70 -11.02
C VAL A 22 8.84 6.24 -11.57
N PHE A 23 7.86 6.44 -10.70
CA PHE A 23 6.52 6.86 -11.10
C PHE A 23 6.09 8.07 -10.28
N SER A 24 5.86 9.20 -10.96
CA SER A 24 5.36 10.41 -10.31
C SER A 24 4.11 10.91 -11.00
N VAL A 25 3.06 11.14 -10.23
CA VAL A 25 1.79 11.67 -10.76
C VAL A 25 1.14 12.59 -9.75
N GLN A 26 0.63 13.70 -10.25
CA GLN A 26 -0.20 14.64 -9.52
C GLN A 26 -1.49 14.83 -10.29
N SER A 27 -2.62 14.78 -9.60
CA SER A 27 -3.91 15.04 -10.22
C SER A 27 -4.84 15.82 -9.30
N THR A 28 -5.63 16.70 -9.92
CA THR A 28 -6.72 17.43 -9.29
C THR A 28 -8.09 16.83 -9.63
N ALA A 29 -8.12 15.81 -10.50
CA ALA A 29 -9.35 15.12 -10.91
C ALA A 29 -9.71 14.00 -9.93
N TYR A 30 -10.98 13.58 -9.94
CA TYR A 30 -11.43 12.47 -9.12
C TYR A 30 -10.89 11.15 -9.68
N ILE A 31 -10.00 10.51 -8.91
CA ILE A 31 -9.31 9.28 -9.31
C ILE A 31 -9.80 8.09 -8.48
N TRP A 32 -10.17 7.02 -9.16
CA TRP A 32 -10.55 5.80 -8.45
C TRP A 32 -9.34 5.06 -7.89
N GLY A 33 -8.32 4.82 -8.72
CA GLY A 33 -7.08 4.15 -8.34
C GLY A 33 -5.86 4.90 -8.87
N LEU A 34 -4.83 5.03 -8.04
CA LEU A 34 -3.58 5.70 -8.38
C LEU A 34 -2.38 4.87 -7.92
N GLY A 35 -1.45 4.59 -8.84
CA GLY A 35 -0.24 3.80 -8.63
C GLY A 35 0.39 3.42 -9.96
N ILE A 36 1.45 2.62 -9.96
CA ILE A 36 2.00 2.05 -11.21
C ILE A 36 0.89 1.35 -12.01
N ILE A 37 0.02 0.63 -11.32
CA ILE A 37 -1.23 0.08 -11.83
C ILE A 37 -2.38 0.74 -11.07
N ALA A 38 -3.26 1.46 -11.77
CA ALA A 38 -4.40 2.09 -11.11
C ALA A 38 -5.42 1.05 -10.62
N ILE A 39 -5.86 0.13 -11.48
CA ILE A 39 -6.80 -0.94 -11.13
C ILE A 39 -6.39 -2.29 -11.74
N GLN A 40 -6.29 -3.31 -10.90
CA GLN A 40 -6.04 -4.71 -11.28
C GLN A 40 -7.24 -5.59 -10.91
N LYS A 41 -7.97 -6.16 -11.88
CA LYS A 41 -9.19 -6.99 -11.68
C LYS A 41 -9.08 -8.38 -12.34
N SER A 42 -7.88 -8.97 -12.35
CA SER A 42 -7.63 -10.23 -13.06
C SER A 42 -7.82 -11.48 -12.22
N LYS A 43 -7.64 -12.65 -12.84
CA LYS A 43 -7.52 -13.90 -12.10
C LYS A 43 -6.23 -13.97 -11.28
N SER A 44 -5.11 -13.53 -11.85
CA SER A 44 -3.83 -13.47 -11.14
C SER A 44 -3.00 -12.23 -11.45
N ALA A 45 -2.22 -11.79 -10.46
CA ALA A 45 -1.21 -10.76 -10.60
C ALA A 45 0.06 -11.17 -9.84
N GLU A 46 1.20 -11.13 -10.53
CA GLU A 46 2.49 -11.49 -9.97
C GLU A 46 3.49 -10.35 -10.15
N ILE A 47 4.15 -9.96 -9.07
CA ILE A 47 5.21 -8.95 -9.10
C ILE A 47 6.43 -9.51 -8.39
N VAL A 48 7.55 -9.61 -9.12
CA VAL A 48 8.77 -10.26 -8.64
C VAL A 48 9.99 -9.40 -8.93
N ASN A 49 10.87 -9.25 -7.94
CA ASN A 49 12.14 -8.54 -8.06
C ASN A 49 11.97 -7.11 -8.61
N MET A 50 11.03 -6.35 -8.03
CA MET A 50 10.75 -4.98 -8.43
C MET A 50 11.36 -3.98 -7.44
N ARG A 51 11.87 -2.86 -7.96
CA ARG A 51 12.22 -1.67 -7.17
C ARG A 51 11.39 -0.48 -7.68
N ALA A 52 10.66 0.17 -6.80
CA ALA A 52 9.78 1.27 -7.16
C ALA A 52 10.03 2.50 -6.27
N SER A 53 10.21 3.67 -6.88
CA SER A 53 10.11 4.95 -6.19
C SER A 53 8.92 5.72 -6.75
N THR A 54 7.99 6.10 -5.87
CA THR A 54 6.69 6.61 -6.30
C THR A 54 6.24 7.83 -5.50
N SER A 55 5.95 8.91 -6.21
CA SER A 55 5.36 10.11 -5.62
C SER A 55 4.01 10.39 -6.27
N VAL A 56 2.97 10.30 -5.47
CA VAL A 56 1.60 10.23 -5.92
C VAL A 56 0.75 11.17 -5.09
N SER A 57 0.16 12.16 -5.74
CA SER A 57 -0.75 13.10 -5.06
C SER A 57 -2.08 13.21 -5.80
N SER A 58 -3.17 13.12 -5.03
CA SER A 58 -4.51 13.43 -5.52
C SER A 58 -5.31 14.19 -4.47
N ASN A 59 -5.90 15.31 -4.89
CA ASN A 59 -6.83 16.08 -4.06
C ASN A 59 -8.22 15.44 -4.01
N SER A 60 -8.48 14.45 -4.85
CA SER A 60 -9.77 13.76 -4.95
C SER A 60 -9.55 12.33 -5.45
N GLY A 61 -9.76 11.36 -4.58
CA GLY A 61 -9.66 9.97 -5.00
C GLY A 61 -9.92 8.98 -3.89
N SER A 62 -10.09 7.73 -4.29
CA SER A 62 -10.46 6.63 -3.40
C SER A 62 -9.26 5.84 -2.92
N PHE A 63 -8.47 5.27 -3.84
CA PHE A 63 -7.42 4.32 -3.50
C PHE A 63 -6.08 4.72 -4.09
N VAL A 64 -5.05 4.83 -3.25
CA VAL A 64 -3.69 5.20 -3.67
C VAL A 64 -2.67 4.24 -3.11
N GLY A 65 -1.78 3.74 -3.96
CA GLY A 65 -0.60 3.02 -3.53
C GLY A 65 0.52 3.11 -4.54
N SER A 66 1.73 2.77 -4.12
CA SER A 66 2.91 2.85 -4.98
C SER A 66 2.79 1.93 -6.19
N ILE A 67 2.33 0.69 -5.94
CA ILE A 67 2.18 -0.32 -6.99
C ILE A 67 0.75 -0.33 -7.51
N PHE A 68 -0.22 -0.48 -6.60
CA PHE A 68 -1.63 -0.57 -6.96
C PHE A 68 -2.45 0.58 -6.37
N GLY A 69 -3.31 1.20 -7.16
CA GLY A 69 -4.44 1.96 -6.60
C GLY A 69 -5.40 0.98 -5.93
N SER A 70 -6.02 0.12 -6.73
CA SER A 70 -6.86 -0.99 -6.29
C SER A 70 -6.40 -2.31 -6.91
N GLN A 71 -6.19 -3.31 -6.07
CA GLN A 71 -5.94 -4.70 -6.46
C GLN A 71 -7.12 -5.57 -6.05
N GLU A 72 -7.83 -6.09 -7.04
CA GLU A 72 -8.99 -6.97 -6.89
C GLU A 72 -8.75 -8.33 -7.56
N ALA A 73 -7.49 -8.69 -7.81
CA ALA A 73 -7.16 -9.97 -8.40
C ALA A 73 -7.46 -11.12 -7.44
N VAL A 74 -7.96 -12.26 -7.95
CA VAL A 74 -8.29 -13.43 -7.12
C VAL A 74 -7.04 -13.97 -6.42
N LEU A 75 -5.89 -13.97 -7.10
CA LEU A 75 -4.60 -14.38 -6.55
C LEU A 75 -3.55 -13.29 -6.86
N CYS A 76 -3.08 -12.57 -5.84
CA CYS A 76 -1.98 -11.64 -5.99
C CYS A 76 -0.77 -12.03 -5.13
N SER A 77 0.40 -12.08 -5.77
CA SER A 77 1.68 -12.36 -5.11
C SER A 77 2.69 -11.25 -5.42
N ILE A 78 3.30 -10.71 -4.38
CA ILE A 78 4.35 -9.71 -4.43
C ILE A 78 5.58 -10.29 -3.72
N GLN A 79 6.68 -10.44 -4.44
CA GLN A 79 7.89 -11.08 -3.93
C GLN A 79 9.16 -10.30 -4.26
N ASN A 80 10.03 -10.14 -3.26
CA ASN A 80 11.31 -9.44 -3.41
C ASN A 80 11.14 -8.02 -3.97
N VAL A 81 10.14 -7.30 -3.48
CA VAL A 81 9.82 -5.95 -3.95
C VAL A 81 10.31 -4.90 -2.95
N SER A 82 10.85 -3.79 -3.43
CA SER A 82 11.24 -2.66 -2.60
C SER A 82 10.55 -1.40 -3.10
N VAL A 83 9.69 -0.82 -2.28
CA VAL A 83 9.15 0.52 -2.48
C VAL A 83 9.93 1.49 -1.59
N PHE A 84 10.48 2.54 -2.17
CA PHE A 84 11.31 3.49 -1.44
C PHE A 84 11.13 4.92 -1.95
N ASP A 85 11.51 5.90 -1.13
CA ASP A 85 11.55 7.33 -1.48
C ASP A 85 10.26 7.79 -2.16
N GLY A 86 9.17 7.83 -1.39
CA GLY A 86 7.84 8.10 -1.92
C GLY A 86 7.01 9.02 -1.05
N VAL A 87 6.16 9.80 -1.70
CA VAL A 87 5.15 10.63 -1.02
C VAL A 87 3.79 10.28 -1.61
N LEU A 88 2.93 9.67 -0.80
CA LEU A 88 1.57 9.29 -1.17
C LEU A 88 0.59 10.19 -0.42
N THR A 89 -0.16 11.02 -1.15
CA THR A 89 -1.17 11.88 -0.56
C THR A 89 -2.52 11.71 -1.23
N CYS A 90 -3.55 11.35 -0.47
CA CYS A 90 -4.91 11.24 -0.97
C CYS A 90 -5.93 11.49 0.14
N LYS A 91 -7.21 11.61 -0.21
CA LYS A 91 -8.25 11.83 0.81
C LYS A 91 -8.57 10.56 1.60
N ASN A 92 -8.69 9.40 0.96
CA ASN A 92 -9.51 8.32 1.53
C ASN A 92 -8.78 7.03 1.93
N ILE A 93 -8.01 6.38 1.05
CA ILE A 93 -7.49 5.03 1.33
C ILE A 93 -6.11 4.90 0.72
N MET A 94 -5.10 4.63 1.55
CA MET A 94 -3.70 4.60 1.10
C MET A 94 -2.88 3.47 1.70
N GLY A 95 -2.07 2.84 0.86
CA GLY A 95 -1.05 1.90 1.29
C GLY A 95 0.27 2.12 0.58
N GLY A 96 1.40 1.84 1.25
CA GLY A 96 2.71 1.93 0.60
C GLY A 96 2.88 0.94 -0.57
N ILE A 97 2.07 -0.12 -0.63
CA ILE A 97 1.99 -1.05 -1.77
C ILE A 97 0.69 -0.85 -2.54
N ALA A 98 -0.45 -0.94 -1.85
CA ALA A 98 -1.76 -0.78 -2.47
C ALA A 98 -2.72 0.04 -1.62
N GLY A 99 -3.52 0.91 -2.25
CA GLY A 99 -4.62 1.58 -1.55
C GLY A 99 -5.65 0.56 -1.07
N HIS A 100 -6.14 -0.26 -1.99
CA HIS A 100 -7.07 -1.35 -1.72
C HIS A 100 -6.54 -2.68 -2.23
N SER A 101 -6.74 -3.75 -1.47
CA SER A 101 -6.38 -5.12 -1.86
C SER A 101 -7.47 -6.14 -1.53
N THR A 102 -7.62 -7.16 -2.37
CA THR A 102 -8.34 -8.39 -2.06
C THR A 102 -7.43 -9.59 -2.27
N ASN A 103 -7.19 -10.36 -1.21
CA ASN A 103 -6.41 -11.60 -1.20
C ASN A 103 -4.98 -11.46 -1.75
N ILE A 104 -4.06 -11.09 -0.87
CA ILE A 104 -2.70 -10.75 -1.24
C ILE A 104 -1.66 -11.44 -0.36
N LYS A 105 -0.63 -11.95 -1.04
CA LYS A 105 0.58 -12.49 -0.41
C LYS A 105 1.75 -11.57 -0.69
N ILE A 106 2.37 -11.09 0.38
CA ILE A 106 3.62 -10.33 0.35
C ILE A 106 4.73 -11.19 0.94
N GLN A 107 5.85 -11.28 0.23
CA GLN A 107 7.04 -11.98 0.70
C GLN A 107 8.31 -11.18 0.41
N ASN A 108 9.24 -11.13 1.37
CA ASN A 108 10.54 -10.47 1.22
C ASN A 108 10.44 -9.04 0.66
N THR A 109 9.42 -8.30 1.07
CA THR A 109 9.12 -6.97 0.51
C THR A 109 9.43 -5.88 1.53
N SER A 110 9.92 -4.74 1.07
CA SER A 110 10.15 -3.58 1.92
C SER A 110 9.39 -2.35 1.44
N VAL A 111 8.87 -1.57 2.38
CA VAL A 111 8.46 -0.17 2.19
C VAL A 111 9.33 0.68 3.09
N SER A 112 10.11 1.62 2.52
CA SER A 112 11.04 2.42 3.30
C SER A 112 11.14 3.87 2.86
N ASN A 113 11.30 4.81 3.80
CA ASN A 113 11.40 6.24 3.49
C ASN A 113 10.19 6.74 2.66
N VAL A 114 8.99 6.37 3.11
CA VAL A 114 7.72 6.73 2.46
C VAL A 114 6.86 7.55 3.41
N SER A 115 6.30 8.65 2.92
CA SER A 115 5.30 9.44 3.63
C SER A 115 3.92 9.19 3.06
N ILE A 116 2.97 8.72 3.87
CA ILE A 116 1.59 8.41 3.48
C ILE A 116 0.64 9.29 4.30
N ILE A 117 -0.01 10.24 3.63
CA ILE A 117 -0.80 11.29 4.28
C ILE A 117 -2.21 11.34 3.68
N GLY A 118 -3.22 11.19 4.52
CA GLY A 118 -4.61 11.43 4.13
C GLY A 118 -5.60 11.39 5.27
N ALA A 119 -6.89 11.18 4.99
CA ALA A 119 -7.92 11.29 6.02
C ALA A 119 -8.20 9.97 6.74
N THR A 120 -8.36 8.85 6.03
CA THR A 120 -8.72 7.56 6.67
C THR A 120 -8.03 6.36 6.02
N LYS A 121 -8.13 5.18 6.64
CA LYS A 121 -7.67 3.87 6.11
C LYS A 121 -6.26 3.94 5.51
N ILE A 122 -5.28 4.16 6.37
CA ILE A 122 -3.89 4.38 5.98
C ILE A 122 -3.04 3.24 6.53
N GLY A 123 -2.25 2.60 5.68
CA GLY A 123 -1.22 1.71 6.17
C GLY A 123 0.07 1.66 5.38
N GLY A 124 1.10 1.08 5.98
CA GLY A 124 2.43 1.01 5.38
C GLY A 124 2.51 0.05 4.19
N PHE A 125 1.76 -1.06 4.20
CA PHE A 125 1.56 -1.86 2.98
C PHE A 125 0.21 -1.56 2.33
N PHE A 126 -0.88 -1.57 3.11
CA PHE A 126 -2.23 -1.50 2.58
C PHE A 126 -3.08 -0.43 3.27
N GLY A 127 -3.91 0.28 2.51
CA GLY A 127 -4.92 1.15 3.12
C GLY A 127 -6.11 0.36 3.65
N GLU A 128 -6.70 -0.46 2.79
CA GLU A 128 -7.81 -1.35 3.12
C GLU A 128 -7.63 -2.74 2.50
N SER A 129 -7.95 -3.78 3.26
CA SER A 129 -8.10 -5.16 2.75
C SER A 129 -9.42 -5.77 3.21
N TYR A 130 -10.09 -6.49 2.29
CA TYR A 130 -11.35 -7.18 2.57
C TYR A 130 -11.22 -8.70 2.71
N GLN A 131 -10.07 -9.27 2.36
CA GLN A 131 -9.84 -10.71 2.40
C GLN A 131 -8.48 -10.99 3.04
N SER A 132 -7.92 -12.17 2.78
CA SER A 132 -6.69 -12.62 3.40
C SER A 132 -5.49 -11.74 3.04
N VAL A 133 -4.73 -11.35 4.07
CA VAL A 133 -3.44 -10.68 3.94
C VAL A 133 -2.39 -11.58 4.59
N ASN A 134 -1.39 -11.98 3.83
CA ASN A 134 -0.27 -12.79 4.31
C ASN A 134 1.04 -12.06 4.04
N VAL A 135 1.75 -11.66 5.10
CA VAL A 135 2.98 -10.88 5.02
C VAL A 135 4.13 -11.66 5.65
N VAL A 136 5.10 -12.09 4.84
CA VAL A 136 6.23 -12.93 5.28
C VAL A 136 7.55 -12.23 5.02
N ASN A 137 8.45 -12.24 6.01
CA ASN A 137 9.82 -11.71 5.90
C ASN A 137 9.90 -10.31 5.30
N SER A 138 8.94 -9.44 5.63
CA SER A 138 8.79 -8.13 5.03
C SER A 138 9.06 -7.02 6.05
N LYS A 139 9.40 -5.83 5.56
CA LYS A 139 9.91 -4.73 6.39
C LYS A 139 9.20 -3.42 6.10
N ILE A 140 8.96 -2.65 7.16
CA ILE A 140 8.46 -1.27 7.06
C ILE A 140 9.37 -0.38 7.91
N GLU A 141 10.12 0.51 7.28
CA GLU A 141 11.17 1.30 7.94
C GLU A 141 11.14 2.76 7.53
N PHE A 142 11.28 3.70 8.47
CA PHE A 142 11.26 5.13 8.16
C PHE A 142 9.98 5.58 7.43
N VAL A 143 8.83 5.03 7.81
CA VAL A 143 7.54 5.40 7.22
C VAL A 143 6.82 6.40 8.12
N HIS A 144 6.34 7.48 7.51
CA HIS A 144 5.44 8.44 8.15
C HIS A 144 4.01 8.16 7.69
N LEU A 145 3.14 7.74 8.60
CA LEU A 145 1.71 7.57 8.38
C LEU A 145 0.94 8.67 9.11
N SER A 146 0.13 9.46 8.41
CA SER A 146 -0.68 10.52 9.03
C SER A 146 -2.12 10.51 8.52
N GLY A 147 -3.08 10.34 9.44
CA GLY A 147 -4.50 10.52 9.14
C GLY A 147 -5.41 10.58 10.36
N SER A 148 -6.71 10.78 10.12
CA SER A 148 -7.69 11.02 11.19
C SER A 148 -8.30 9.75 11.79
N SER A 149 -8.37 8.65 11.05
CA SER A 149 -8.99 7.40 11.52
C SER A 149 -8.54 6.16 10.73
N LEU A 150 -8.41 5.02 11.41
CA LEU A 150 -8.02 3.72 10.83
C LEU A 150 -6.62 3.78 10.21
N VAL A 151 -5.65 4.16 11.02
CA VAL A 151 -4.23 4.19 10.66
C VAL A 151 -3.55 2.98 11.28
N GLY A 152 -2.81 2.20 10.50
CA GLY A 152 -2.11 1.01 10.98
C GLY A 152 -0.82 0.77 10.23
N LEU A 153 0.23 0.31 10.91
CA LEU A 153 1.55 0.21 10.25
C LEU A 153 1.52 -0.70 9.02
N ILE A 154 0.77 -1.80 9.06
CA ILE A 154 0.74 -2.76 7.95
C ILE A 154 -0.48 -2.49 7.06
N VAL A 155 -1.65 -2.45 7.70
CA VAL A 155 -2.94 -2.26 7.05
C VAL A 155 -3.75 -1.25 7.86
N GLY A 156 -4.35 -0.26 7.20
CA GLY A 156 -5.19 0.74 7.86
C GLY A 156 -6.55 0.21 8.30
N LYS A 157 -7.21 -0.54 7.42
CA LYS A 157 -8.43 -1.31 7.73
C LYS A 157 -8.35 -2.72 7.16
N ASN A 158 -8.51 -3.72 8.02
CA ASN A 158 -8.63 -5.11 7.59
C ASN A 158 -9.99 -5.69 7.98
N ALA A 159 -10.68 -6.32 7.02
CA ALA A 159 -11.93 -7.04 7.24
C ALA A 159 -11.81 -8.56 6.99
N GLY A 160 -10.62 -9.04 6.58
CA GLY A 160 -10.34 -10.45 6.35
C GLY A 160 -9.37 -11.05 7.37
N VAL A 161 -8.82 -12.23 7.04
CA VAL A 161 -7.81 -12.88 7.89
C VAL A 161 -6.46 -12.23 7.66
N TYR A 162 -5.79 -11.84 8.74
CA TYR A 162 -4.44 -11.34 8.68
C TYR A 162 -3.45 -12.36 9.26
N SER A 163 -2.30 -12.52 8.59
CA SER A 163 -1.16 -13.28 9.10
C SER A 163 0.15 -12.59 8.77
N SER A 164 1.09 -12.58 9.72
CA SER A 164 2.47 -12.23 9.44
C SER A 164 3.47 -13.06 10.20
N SER A 165 4.60 -13.35 9.56
CA SER A 165 5.73 -14.06 10.15
C SER A 165 7.05 -13.49 9.66
N GLY A 166 8.07 -13.48 10.53
CA GLY A 166 9.43 -13.00 10.21
C GLY A 166 9.52 -11.54 9.77
N SER A 167 8.45 -10.75 9.93
CA SER A 167 8.36 -9.38 9.47
C SER A 167 8.69 -8.40 10.59
N SER A 168 9.30 -7.26 10.25
CA SER A 168 9.86 -6.33 11.23
C SER A 168 9.56 -4.87 10.86
N SER A 169 9.62 -3.99 11.86
CA SER A 169 9.40 -2.57 11.68
C SER A 169 10.36 -1.74 12.51
N THR A 170 10.88 -0.65 11.94
CA THR A 170 11.88 0.20 12.60
C THR A 170 11.61 1.68 12.33
N GLN A 171 11.63 2.52 13.37
CA GLN A 171 11.62 3.99 13.26
C GLN A 171 10.46 4.55 12.40
N ASN A 172 9.26 4.03 12.62
CA ASN A 172 8.05 4.52 11.97
C ASN A 172 7.36 5.57 12.84
N TYR A 173 6.80 6.60 12.19
CA TYR A 173 6.00 7.62 12.84
C TYR A 173 4.55 7.46 12.40
N ILE A 174 3.64 7.32 13.36
CA ILE A 174 2.21 7.14 13.11
C ILE A 174 1.45 8.22 13.88
N ASN A 175 0.73 9.06 13.14
CA ASN A 175 -0.17 10.07 13.66
C ASN A 175 -1.61 9.75 13.21
N GLY A 176 -2.47 9.42 14.16
CA GLY A 176 -3.88 9.13 13.90
C GLY A 176 -4.51 8.15 14.88
N ILE A 177 -5.83 7.98 14.77
CA ILE A 177 -6.56 6.98 15.57
C ILE A 177 -6.21 5.59 15.03
N LEU A 178 -5.46 4.84 15.83
CA LEU A 178 -5.13 3.44 15.55
C LEU A 178 -6.40 2.58 15.55
N GLN A 179 -6.50 1.64 14.61
CA GLN A 179 -7.53 0.61 14.69
C GLN A 179 -7.14 -0.35 15.84
N SER A 180 -8.12 -0.72 16.68
CA SER A 180 -7.93 -1.64 17.81
C SER A 180 -7.39 -3.02 17.40
N ASP A 181 -7.63 -3.42 16.15
CA ASP A 181 -7.30 -4.74 15.62
C ASP A 181 -6.18 -4.68 14.55
N CYS A 182 -5.44 -3.56 14.48
CA CYS A 182 -4.33 -3.45 13.54
C CYS A 182 -3.16 -4.35 13.98
N PRO A 183 -2.70 -5.27 13.12
CA PRO A 183 -1.54 -6.09 13.43
C PRO A 183 -0.28 -5.24 13.50
N VAL A 184 0.48 -5.45 14.58
CA VAL A 184 1.72 -4.75 14.89
C VAL A 184 2.89 -5.69 14.57
N LEU A 185 3.87 -5.21 13.79
CA LEU A 185 5.15 -5.93 13.61
C LEU A 185 5.99 -5.78 14.88
N SER A 186 6.74 -6.81 15.26
CA SER A 186 7.61 -6.73 16.43
C SER A 186 8.74 -5.73 16.18
N ASN A 187 8.65 -4.53 16.79
CA ASN A 187 9.72 -3.67 17.37
C ASN A 187 9.25 -2.20 17.52
N THR A 188 9.96 -1.45 18.37
CA THR A 188 9.72 -0.10 18.91
C THR A 188 9.06 0.94 17.99
N TRP A 189 7.88 1.44 18.38
CA TRP A 189 7.23 2.61 17.77
C TRP A 189 7.11 3.74 18.79
N SER A 190 7.32 4.98 18.35
CA SER A 190 6.87 6.16 19.09
C SER A 190 5.46 6.49 18.62
N VAL A 191 4.44 6.02 19.34
CA VAL A 191 3.06 6.50 19.18
C VAL A 191 2.97 7.83 19.92
N VAL A 192 2.79 8.92 19.19
CA VAL A 192 2.39 10.21 19.78
C VAL A 192 0.87 10.29 19.60
N GLY A 193 0.13 9.78 20.58
CA GLY A 193 -1.33 9.85 20.61
C GLY A 193 -1.82 11.05 21.42
N CYS A 194 -2.75 11.81 20.85
CA CYS A 194 -3.76 12.58 21.58
C CYS A 194 -5.05 11.77 21.61
#